data_AF-A0A849W6B5-F1
#
_entry.id   AF-A0A849W6B5-F1
#
_cell.length_a   1.000
_cell.length_b   1.000
_cell.length_c   1.000
_cell.angle_alpha   90.00
_cell.angle_beta   90.00
_cell.angle_gamma   90.00
#
_symmetry.space_group_name_H-M   'P 1'
#
loop_
_entity.id
_entity.type
_entity.pdbx_description
1 polymer ?
#
loop_
_entity_poly.entity_id
_entity_poly.type
_entity_poly.pdbx_seq_one_letter_code
_entity_poly.pdbx_strand_id
1 'polypeptide(L)'
;MRNISSKLIIFSRRMYLSLFLLSVVISPQTVFAAASSTIPLELTVGMLVKGSNPEIFVYQADGYLHWIPDEATFVANKFLWEAVITLDDEELLKHSIGESLPAIAPTPTVWTVAETEKKVREFFADIPSMISIAECESGFRQFNDDGTVLKGSNLYVGIFQIDEKIHADWAKQLGLDIYTVEGNLGYAKHLYDQSGTRPWAGCVKAPVSSYSLTGNLKMGDENKEVKTLQQILNKIGYTVAKSGVGSPGNETQYFGLLTREAVKRFQCAKGIVCSGTQETTGYGMVGPKTRAALLK
;
A
#
# COMPACT_ATOMS: atom_id res chain seq x y z
N MET A 1 1.23 -49.57 38.88
CA MET A 1 1.08 -50.50 37.74
C MET A 1 1.35 -49.70 36.48
N ARG A 2 2.52 -49.90 35.88
CA ARG A 2 2.71 -50.60 34.59
C ARG A 2 1.94 -49.94 33.44
N ASN A 3 2.48 -49.66 32.26
CA ASN A 3 3.83 -49.73 31.70
C ASN A 3 3.66 -49.37 30.20
N ILE A 4 4.62 -48.62 29.63
CA ILE A 4 5.29 -48.92 28.35
C ILE A 4 4.42 -48.86 27.06
N SER A 5 4.78 -48.16 25.98
CA SER A 5 6.03 -48.25 25.21
C SER A 5 6.06 -47.10 24.19
N SER A 6 7.11 -46.29 24.08
CA SER A 6 8.38 -46.56 23.36
C SER A 6 8.31 -46.27 21.86
N LYS A 7 9.11 -45.28 21.41
CA LYS A 7 10.33 -45.41 20.57
C LYS A 7 10.62 -44.03 19.94
N LEU A 8 11.70 -43.33 20.30
CA LEU A 8 13.12 -43.59 19.96
C LEU A 8 13.29 -43.46 18.42
N ILE A 9 14.12 -42.55 17.88
CA ILE A 9 15.55 -42.83 17.59
C ILE A 9 16.25 -41.60 16.97
N ILE A 10 17.39 -41.20 17.59
CA ILE A 10 18.75 -40.93 17.04
C ILE A 10 18.90 -39.75 16.04
N PHE A 11 19.72 -38.72 16.32
CA PHE A 11 21.16 -38.78 16.06
C PHE A 11 22.08 -38.08 17.08
N SER A 12 23.10 -38.85 17.44
CA SER A 12 24.28 -38.54 18.25
C SER A 12 25.48 -38.22 17.35
N ARG A 13 26.36 -37.32 17.79
CA ARG A 13 27.83 -37.51 17.92
C ARG A 13 28.47 -36.18 18.34
N ARG A 14 28.93 -36.08 19.59
CA ARG A 14 30.28 -36.38 20.11
C ARG A 14 31.20 -35.15 20.12
N MET A 15 31.30 -34.62 21.33
CA MET A 15 32.39 -33.84 21.90
C MET A 15 33.73 -34.59 21.73
N TYR A 16 34.75 -33.90 21.19
CA TYR A 16 36.15 -34.18 21.52
C TYR A 16 36.86 -32.88 21.87
N LEU A 17 37.37 -32.94 23.09
CA LEU A 17 38.24 -32.02 23.80
C LEU A 17 39.56 -31.84 23.04
N SER A 18 39.96 -30.59 22.77
CA SER A 18 41.38 -30.27 22.57
C SER A 18 41.68 -28.97 23.31
N LEU A 19 42.37 -29.15 24.43
CA LEU A 19 42.97 -28.11 25.26
C LEU A 19 44.13 -27.49 24.47
N PHE A 20 44.05 -26.21 24.16
CA PHE A 20 45.24 -25.38 23.98
C PHE A 20 45.05 -24.10 24.79
N LEU A 21 45.77 -24.05 25.91
CA LEU A 21 45.98 -22.87 26.72
C LEU A 21 46.80 -21.86 25.91
N LEU A 22 46.16 -20.81 25.42
CA LEU A 22 46.82 -19.54 25.15
C LEU A 22 46.14 -18.47 26.01
N SER A 23 46.83 -18.07 27.07
CA SER A 23 46.48 -16.93 27.91
C SER A 23 46.61 -15.64 27.08
N VAL A 24 45.52 -15.21 26.45
CA VAL A 24 45.44 -13.83 25.95
C VAL A 24 44.81 -13.01 27.07
N VAL A 25 45.63 -12.16 27.69
CA VAL A 25 45.20 -11.11 28.60
C VAL A 25 44.39 -10.11 27.76
N ILE A 26 43.07 -10.23 27.78
CA ILE A 26 42.18 -9.21 27.20
C ILE A 26 41.88 -8.22 28.32
N SER A 27 42.58 -7.09 28.27
CA SER A 27 42.27 -5.87 29.03
C SER A 27 40.79 -5.51 28.86
N PRO A 28 40.07 -5.02 29.87
CA PRO A 28 38.70 -4.58 29.68
C PRO A 28 38.74 -3.41 28.71
N GLN A 29 38.33 -3.65 27.47
CA GLN A 29 38.05 -2.56 26.56
C GLN A 29 36.81 -1.87 27.11
N THR A 30 37.04 -0.65 27.60
CA THR A 30 36.04 0.40 27.71
C THR A 30 35.10 0.31 26.52
N VAL A 31 33.83 0.01 26.81
CA VAL A 31 32.74 0.14 25.87
C VAL A 31 32.64 1.63 25.56
N PHE A 32 33.24 2.08 24.48
CA PHE A 32 32.95 3.40 23.96
C PHE A 32 31.50 3.38 23.50
N ALA A 33 30.63 4.05 24.24
CA ALA A 33 29.34 4.47 23.73
C ALA A 33 29.62 5.25 22.44
N ALA A 34 29.19 4.72 21.31
CA ALA A 34 29.13 5.50 20.09
C ALA A 34 28.15 6.63 20.37
N ALA A 35 28.67 7.84 20.60
CA ALA A 35 27.87 9.03 20.56
C ALA A 35 27.22 9.07 19.18
N SER A 36 25.91 8.87 19.14
CA SER A 36 25.11 9.09 17.95
C SER A 36 25.21 10.59 17.66
N SER A 37 26.17 10.96 16.81
CA SER A 37 26.29 12.31 16.28
C SER A 37 25.18 12.50 15.26
N THR A 38 23.95 12.69 15.75
CA THR A 38 22.89 13.29 14.95
C THR A 38 23.37 14.69 14.61
N ILE A 39 23.66 14.93 13.33
CA ILE A 39 23.83 16.29 12.82
C ILE A 39 22.49 16.98 13.14
N PRO A 40 22.47 18.08 13.91
CA PRO A 40 21.23 18.80 14.19
C PRO A 40 20.59 19.18 12.87
N LEU A 41 19.30 18.89 12.69
CA LEU A 41 18.62 19.22 11.45
C LEU A 41 18.47 20.74 11.40
N GLU A 42 19.25 21.41 10.57
CA GLU A 42 19.10 22.85 10.36
C GLU A 42 17.83 23.10 9.55
N LEU A 43 16.83 23.71 10.19
CA LEU A 43 15.58 24.05 9.53
C LEU A 43 15.81 25.16 8.49
N THR A 44 15.29 24.93 7.29
CA THR A 44 15.31 25.89 6.19
C THR A 44 13.90 26.39 5.89
N VAL A 45 13.80 27.61 5.36
CA VAL A 45 12.51 28.25 5.09
C VAL A 45 11.66 27.38 4.18
N GLY A 46 10.43 27.11 4.58
CA GLY A 46 9.47 26.24 3.89
C GLY A 46 9.48 24.78 4.33
N MET A 47 10.40 24.36 5.21
CA MET A 47 10.35 23.01 5.79
C MET A 47 9.09 22.82 6.63
N LEU A 48 8.42 21.69 6.41
CA LEU A 48 7.25 21.26 7.16
C LEU A 48 7.67 20.23 8.21
N VAL A 49 7.35 20.49 9.48
CA VAL A 49 7.77 19.63 10.59
C VAL A 49 6.60 19.31 11.52
N LYS A 50 6.67 18.17 12.19
CA LYS A 50 5.75 17.78 13.27
C LYS A 50 6.48 17.04 14.38
N GLY A 51 5.92 17.08 15.59
CA GLY A 51 6.33 16.24 16.71
C GLY A 51 5.47 14.97 16.81
N SER A 52 5.34 14.45 18.03
CA SER A 52 4.42 13.36 18.38
C SER A 52 2.94 13.77 18.25
N ASN A 53 2.66 15.05 18.47
CA ASN A 53 1.32 15.62 18.33
C ASN A 53 0.91 15.76 16.84
N PRO A 54 -0.40 15.90 16.55
CA PRO A 54 -0.88 16.02 15.17
C PRO A 54 -0.58 17.37 14.52
N GLU A 55 -0.14 18.37 15.28
CA GLU A 55 0.17 19.72 14.79
C GLU A 55 1.35 19.69 13.80
N ILE A 56 1.18 20.43 12.70
CA ILE A 56 2.21 20.61 11.68
C ILE A 56 2.59 22.08 11.66
N PHE A 57 3.89 22.33 11.57
CA PHE A 57 4.48 23.65 11.52
C PHE A 57 5.23 23.85 10.21
N VAL A 58 5.24 25.08 9.71
CA VAL A 58 6.14 25.52 8.63
C VAL A 58 7.20 26.47 9.20
N TYR A 59 8.47 26.27 8.87
CA TYR A 59 9.54 27.19 9.24
C TYR A 59 9.56 28.38 8.27
N GLN A 60 9.41 29.61 8.78
CA GLN A 60 9.32 30.82 7.94
C GLN A 60 10.59 31.67 8.00
N ALA A 61 10.66 32.67 7.12
CA ALA A 61 11.82 33.55 6.95
C ALA A 61 12.09 34.47 8.15
N ASP A 62 11.13 34.60 9.05
CA ASP A 62 11.27 35.30 10.34
C ASP A 62 12.00 34.45 11.40
N GLY A 63 12.30 33.19 11.10
CA GLY A 63 13.01 32.28 12.00
C GLY A 63 12.12 31.53 12.98
N TYR A 64 10.79 31.58 12.81
CA TYR A 64 9.84 30.90 13.68
C TYR A 64 9.17 29.71 12.99
N LEU A 65 8.71 28.77 13.82
CA LEU A 65 7.76 27.73 13.41
C LEU A 65 6.34 28.27 13.53
N HIS A 66 5.58 28.22 12.44
CA HIS A 66 4.19 28.66 12.40
C HIS A 66 3.27 27.46 12.29
N TRP A 67 2.37 27.30 13.25
CA TRP A 67 1.36 26.25 13.22
C TRP A 67 0.44 26.43 12.01
N ILE A 68 0.15 25.33 11.32
CA ILE A 68 -0.82 25.26 10.23
C ILE A 68 -2.16 24.79 10.83
N PRO A 69 -3.16 25.68 10.97
CA PRO A 69 -4.33 25.42 11.80
C PRO A 69 -5.30 24.38 11.24
N ASP A 70 -5.31 24.18 9.92
CA ASP A 70 -6.24 23.30 9.23
C ASP A 70 -5.71 22.84 7.85
N GLU A 71 -6.30 21.77 7.33
CA GLU A 71 -5.93 21.21 6.02
C GLU A 71 -6.21 22.17 4.86
N ALA A 72 -7.24 23.02 4.95
CA ALA A 72 -7.53 23.99 3.90
C ALA A 72 -6.38 25.00 3.76
N THR A 73 -5.85 25.46 4.89
CA THR A 73 -4.65 26.29 4.97
C THR A 73 -3.44 25.55 4.43
N PHE A 74 -3.28 24.27 4.76
CA PHE A 74 -2.20 23.43 4.25
C PHE A 74 -2.22 23.35 2.71
N VAL A 75 -3.38 23.01 2.14
CA VAL A 75 -3.58 22.83 0.69
C VAL A 75 -3.50 24.16 -0.06
N ALA A 76 -4.10 25.23 0.46
CA ALA A 76 -4.08 26.53 -0.20
C ALA A 76 -2.67 27.13 -0.29
N ASN A 77 -1.80 26.80 0.67
CA ASN A 77 -0.37 27.13 0.62
C ASN A 77 0.46 26.14 -0.23
N LYS A 78 -0.18 25.16 -0.87
CA LYS A 78 0.44 24.14 -1.74
C LYS A 78 1.50 23.30 -1.03
N PHE A 79 1.30 23.09 0.27
CA PHE A 79 2.14 22.18 1.03
C PHE A 79 1.85 20.73 0.64
N LEU A 80 2.88 19.90 0.74
CA LEU A 80 2.82 18.49 0.35
C LEU A 80 2.93 17.64 1.61
N TRP A 81 1.97 16.73 1.82
CA TRP A 81 1.95 15.87 3.00
C TRP A 81 3.18 14.96 3.08
N GLU A 82 3.70 14.52 1.93
CA GLU A 82 4.94 13.76 1.81
C GLU A 82 6.21 14.55 2.16
N ALA A 83 6.13 15.87 2.24
CA ALA A 83 7.24 16.74 2.62
C ALA A 83 7.29 17.01 4.14
N VAL A 84 6.30 16.53 4.91
CA VAL A 84 6.27 16.70 6.36
C VAL A 84 7.27 15.77 7.02
N ILE A 85 8.22 16.36 7.76
CA ILE A 85 9.26 15.64 8.48
C ILE A 85 8.86 15.50 9.95
N THR A 86 8.95 14.29 10.50
CA THR A 86 8.79 14.08 11.94
C THR A 86 10.10 14.39 12.66
N LEU A 87 10.05 15.35 13.58
CA LEU A 87 11.10 15.62 14.55
C LEU A 87 10.77 14.93 15.86
N ASP A 88 11.80 14.61 16.65
CA ASP A 88 11.59 14.32 18.06
C ASP A 88 11.08 15.58 18.79
N ASP A 89 10.25 15.37 19.81
CA ASP A 89 9.63 16.49 20.54
C ASP A 89 10.67 17.40 21.22
N GLU A 90 11.83 16.85 21.62
CA GLU A 90 12.91 17.62 22.23
C GLU A 90 13.57 18.57 21.21
N GLU A 91 13.80 18.11 19.98
CA GLU A 91 14.29 18.95 18.88
C GLU A 91 13.26 20.01 18.49
N LEU A 92 11.98 19.64 18.41
CA LEU A 92 10.91 20.60 18.09
C LEU A 92 10.83 21.73 19.13
N LEU A 93 10.99 21.40 20.42
CA LEU A 93 10.96 22.37 21.53
C LEU A 93 12.15 23.35 21.54
N LYS A 94 13.23 23.09 20.78
CA LYS A 94 14.36 24.04 20.66
C LYS A 94 14.02 25.24 19.77
N HIS A 95 12.98 25.13 18.95
CA HIS A 95 12.56 26.18 18.03
C HIS A 95 11.48 27.07 18.63
N SER A 96 11.57 28.36 18.35
CA SER A 96 10.54 29.31 18.78
C SER A 96 9.30 29.20 17.90
N ILE A 97 8.13 29.18 18.54
CA ILE A 97 6.83 29.13 17.86
C ILE A 97 6.32 30.56 17.67
N GLY A 98 5.99 30.91 16.43
CA GLY A 98 5.41 32.19 16.03
C GLY A 98 3.88 32.15 16.05
N GLU A 99 3.23 33.21 15.54
CA GLU A 99 1.78 33.19 15.35
C GLU A 99 1.36 32.09 14.35
N SER A 100 0.20 31.48 14.53
CA SER A 100 -0.31 30.50 13.56
C SER A 100 -0.53 31.14 12.20
N LEU A 101 -0.42 30.36 11.12
CA LEU A 101 -0.86 30.82 9.80
C LEU A 101 -2.34 31.23 9.87
N PRO A 102 -2.76 32.24 9.08
CA PRO A 102 -4.16 32.61 9.02
C PRO A 102 -4.97 31.43 8.49
N ALA A 103 -5.96 31.00 9.27
CA ALA A 103 -6.88 29.95 8.88
C ALA A 103 -7.59 30.37 7.59
N ILE A 104 -7.40 29.59 6.54
CA ILE A 104 -8.15 29.71 5.30
C ILE A 104 -9.43 28.95 5.54
N ALA A 105 -10.56 29.67 5.56
CA ALA A 105 -11.86 29.04 5.63
C ALA A 105 -11.91 27.96 4.54
N PRO A 106 -12.27 26.71 4.88
CA PRO A 106 -12.35 25.67 3.87
C PRO A 106 -13.27 26.18 2.79
N THR A 107 -12.74 26.40 1.58
CA THR A 107 -13.59 26.44 0.39
C THR A 107 -14.39 25.15 0.47
N PRO A 108 -15.74 25.20 0.49
CA PRO A 108 -16.51 23.97 0.48
C PRO A 108 -16.09 23.23 -0.78
N THR A 109 -15.29 22.18 -0.61
CA THR A 109 -14.87 21.32 -1.70
C THR A 109 -16.15 20.64 -2.15
N VAL A 110 -16.82 21.21 -3.14
CA VAL A 110 -17.96 20.60 -3.78
C VAL A 110 -17.39 19.42 -4.54
N TRP A 111 -17.34 18.28 -3.87
CA TRP A 111 -16.84 17.04 -4.45
C TRP A 111 -17.76 16.62 -5.59
N THR A 112 -17.30 16.81 -6.82
CA THR A 112 -17.97 16.23 -7.97
C THR A 112 -17.78 14.71 -7.97
N VAL A 113 -18.63 14.00 -8.71
CA VAL A 113 -18.47 12.55 -8.92
C VAL A 113 -17.11 12.23 -9.51
N ALA A 114 -16.63 13.03 -10.47
CA ALA A 114 -15.34 12.82 -11.13
C ALA A 114 -14.15 13.00 -10.18
N GLU A 115 -14.19 14.01 -9.30
CA GLU A 115 -13.14 14.22 -8.30
C GLU A 115 -13.15 13.11 -7.24
N THR A 116 -14.35 12.69 -6.81
CA THR A 116 -14.50 11.59 -5.86
C THR A 116 -14.00 10.27 -6.46
N GLU A 117 -14.36 9.98 -7.72
CA GLU A 117 -13.86 8.81 -8.44
C GLU A 117 -12.33 8.83 -8.55
N LYS A 118 -11.74 9.97 -8.94
CA LYS A 118 -10.29 10.13 -9.01
C LYS A 118 -9.64 9.80 -7.66
N LYS A 119 -10.16 10.39 -6.57
CA LYS A 119 -9.66 10.15 -5.21
C LYS A 119 -9.79 8.69 -4.79
N VAL A 120 -10.93 8.03 -5.07
CA VAL A 120 -11.15 6.60 -4.80
C VAL A 120 -10.11 5.74 -5.53
N ARG A 121 -9.88 6.02 -6.82
CA ARG A 121 -8.92 5.27 -7.65
C ARG A 121 -7.48 5.44 -7.18
N GLU A 122 -7.12 6.65 -6.74
CA GLU A 122 -5.81 6.92 -6.14
C GLU A 122 -5.65 6.21 -4.79
N PHE A 123 -6.65 6.30 -3.91
CA PHE A 123 -6.60 5.74 -2.56
C PHE A 123 -6.59 4.20 -2.53
N PHE A 124 -7.30 3.56 -3.46
CA PHE A 124 -7.40 2.09 -3.57
C PHE A 124 -6.68 1.53 -4.81
N ALA A 125 -5.63 2.20 -5.29
CA ALA A 125 -4.90 1.80 -6.48
C ALA A 125 -4.36 0.35 -6.40
N ASP A 126 -4.04 -0.13 -5.21
CA ASP A 126 -3.57 -1.48 -4.91
C ASP A 126 -4.69 -2.50 -4.66
N ILE A 127 -5.93 -2.03 -4.46
CA ILE A 127 -7.13 -2.85 -4.18
C ILE A 127 -8.25 -2.55 -5.19
N PRO A 128 -8.15 -3.04 -6.45
CA PRO A 128 -9.15 -2.78 -7.48
C PRO A 128 -10.57 -3.22 -7.14
N SER A 129 -10.74 -4.19 -6.24
CA SER A 129 -12.04 -4.61 -5.75
C SER A 129 -12.77 -3.49 -5.00
N MET A 130 -12.05 -2.67 -4.23
CA MET A 130 -12.66 -1.55 -3.50
C MET A 130 -13.10 -0.43 -4.45
N ILE A 131 -12.37 -0.20 -5.55
CA ILE A 131 -12.80 0.73 -6.61
C ILE A 131 -14.12 0.24 -7.24
N SER A 132 -14.21 -1.07 -7.55
CA SER A 132 -15.44 -1.65 -8.13
C SER A 132 -16.62 -1.64 -7.15
N ILE A 133 -16.35 -1.79 -5.85
CA ILE A 133 -17.35 -1.69 -4.79
C ILE A 133 -17.87 -0.26 -4.70
N ALA A 134 -17.00 0.76 -4.63
CA ALA A 134 -17.41 2.16 -4.59
C ALA A 134 -18.27 2.58 -5.81
N GLU A 135 -17.92 2.09 -7.00
CA GLU A 135 -18.73 2.27 -8.21
C GLU A 135 -20.15 1.69 -8.03
N CYS A 136 -20.24 0.48 -7.49
CA CYS A 136 -21.51 -0.22 -7.30
C CYS A 136 -22.38 0.38 -6.17
N GLU A 137 -21.76 0.72 -5.03
CA GLU A 137 -22.47 1.17 -3.83
C GLU A 137 -23.10 2.55 -4.01
N SER A 138 -22.41 3.47 -4.67
CA SER A 138 -22.88 4.86 -4.78
C SER A 138 -22.70 5.49 -6.16
N GLY A 139 -21.94 4.85 -7.05
CA GLY A 139 -21.42 5.49 -8.26
C GLY A 139 -20.40 6.57 -7.93
N PHE A 140 -19.53 6.32 -6.94
CA PHE A 140 -18.52 7.28 -6.43
C PHE A 140 -19.12 8.56 -5.83
N ARG A 141 -20.28 8.50 -5.18
CA ARG A 141 -20.93 9.68 -4.60
C ARG A 141 -20.82 9.68 -3.08
N GLN A 142 -20.25 10.76 -2.53
CA GLN A 142 -20.32 11.06 -1.10
C GLN A 142 -21.51 11.97 -0.77
N PHE A 143 -21.87 12.87 -1.70
CA PHE A 143 -22.89 13.90 -1.51
C PHE A 143 -23.94 13.84 -2.63
N ASN A 144 -25.12 14.38 -2.35
CA ASN A 144 -26.14 14.71 -3.34
C ASN A 144 -25.73 16.01 -4.08
N ASP A 145 -26.47 16.35 -5.15
CA ASP A 145 -26.19 17.55 -5.96
C ASP A 145 -26.34 18.86 -5.16
N ASP A 146 -27.08 18.84 -4.05
CA ASP A 146 -27.24 19.97 -3.12
C ASP A 146 -26.13 20.05 -2.05
N GLY A 147 -25.15 19.15 -2.10
CA GLY A 147 -24.03 19.08 -1.15
C GLY A 147 -24.37 18.36 0.16
N THR A 148 -25.60 17.89 0.36
CA THR A 148 -25.94 17.05 1.53
C THR A 148 -25.33 15.67 1.42
N VAL A 149 -24.99 15.03 2.54
CA VAL A 149 -24.39 13.69 2.53
C VAL A 149 -25.36 12.68 1.91
N LEU A 150 -24.85 11.86 1.00
CA LEU A 150 -25.61 10.78 0.39
C LEU A 150 -25.96 9.75 1.46
N LYS A 151 -27.26 9.51 1.63
CA LYS A 151 -27.81 8.49 2.51
C LYS A 151 -28.60 7.48 1.69
N GLY A 152 -28.17 6.22 1.70
CA GLY A 152 -28.94 5.12 1.12
C GLY A 152 -30.06 4.64 2.02
N SER A 153 -30.69 3.55 1.60
CA SER A 153 -31.69 2.82 2.40
C SER A 153 -31.13 2.50 3.79
N ASN A 154 -31.91 2.65 4.87
CA ASN A 154 -31.44 2.43 6.25
C ASN A 154 -30.27 3.33 6.73
N LEU A 155 -30.02 4.48 6.08
CA LEU A 155 -29.01 5.47 6.47
C LEU A 155 -27.54 5.08 6.18
N TYR A 156 -27.31 4.16 5.24
CA TYR A 156 -25.96 3.90 4.73
C TYR A 156 -25.32 5.17 4.16
N VAL A 157 -24.05 5.42 4.50
CA VAL A 157 -23.40 6.71 4.25
C VAL A 157 -22.44 6.65 3.07
N GLY A 158 -22.66 7.54 2.11
CA GLY A 158 -21.63 7.99 1.19
C GLY A 158 -21.08 6.94 0.23
N ILE A 159 -19.79 7.07 -0.10
CA ILE A 159 -19.11 6.37 -1.20
C ILE A 159 -19.25 4.85 -1.09
N PHE A 160 -19.03 4.31 0.11
CA PHE A 160 -19.08 2.88 0.40
C PHE A 160 -20.37 2.44 1.09
N GLN A 161 -21.39 3.30 1.17
CA GLN A 161 -22.66 2.97 1.83
C GLN A 161 -22.42 2.28 3.19
N ILE A 162 -21.70 2.96 4.08
CA ILE A 162 -21.30 2.41 5.39
C ILE A 162 -22.46 2.56 6.38
N ASP A 163 -22.79 1.51 7.14
CA ASP A 163 -23.91 1.57 8.09
C ASP A 163 -23.60 2.58 9.20
N GLU A 164 -24.33 3.70 9.19
CA GLU A 164 -24.13 4.77 10.17
C GLU A 164 -24.27 4.28 11.61
N LYS A 165 -25.30 3.47 11.89
CA LYS A 165 -25.67 3.09 13.27
C LYS A 165 -24.63 2.18 13.90
N ILE A 166 -23.96 1.38 13.08
CA ILE A 166 -22.95 0.44 13.54
C ILE A 166 -21.58 1.11 13.61
N HIS A 167 -21.26 1.97 12.63
CA HIS A 167 -19.88 2.33 12.36
C HIS A 167 -19.51 3.77 12.65
N ALA A 168 -20.46 4.71 12.77
CA ALA A 168 -20.13 6.13 12.93
C ALA A 168 -19.27 6.41 14.19
N ASP A 169 -19.63 5.81 15.34
CA ASP A 169 -18.90 6.02 16.58
C ASP A 169 -17.52 5.35 16.57
N TRP A 170 -17.40 4.19 15.93
CA TRP A 170 -16.11 3.51 15.77
C TRP A 170 -15.19 4.26 14.83
N ALA A 171 -15.72 4.83 13.74
CA ALA A 171 -14.95 5.68 12.85
C ALA A 171 -14.39 6.89 13.60
N LYS A 172 -15.22 7.57 14.41
CA LYS A 172 -14.78 8.70 15.23
C LYS A 172 -13.66 8.34 16.20
N GLN A 173 -13.72 7.16 16.83
CA GLN A 173 -12.65 6.67 17.71
C GLN A 173 -11.32 6.46 16.98
N LEU A 174 -11.35 6.22 15.67
CA LEU A 174 -10.17 6.13 14.80
C LEU A 174 -9.77 7.49 14.20
N GLY A 175 -10.43 8.58 14.58
CA GLY A 175 -10.20 9.90 13.99
C GLY A 175 -10.76 10.04 12.58
N LEU A 176 -11.71 9.19 12.18
CA LEU A 176 -12.31 9.17 10.85
C LEU A 176 -13.76 9.66 10.90
N ASP A 177 -14.14 10.47 9.93
CA ASP A 177 -15.51 10.95 9.76
C ASP A 177 -16.15 10.37 8.49
N ILE A 178 -17.05 9.38 8.64
CA ILE A 178 -17.72 8.70 7.50
C ILE A 178 -18.60 9.64 6.65
N TYR A 179 -18.90 10.85 7.13
CA TYR A 179 -19.65 11.88 6.42
C TYR A 179 -18.79 12.67 5.43
N THR A 180 -17.46 12.62 5.58
CA THR A 180 -16.48 13.22 4.65
C THR A 180 -16.02 12.21 3.60
N VAL A 181 -15.42 12.66 2.51
CA VAL A 181 -14.81 11.76 1.52
C VAL A 181 -13.69 10.97 2.19
N GLU A 182 -12.74 11.66 2.81
CA GLU A 182 -11.54 11.11 3.43
C GLU A 182 -11.88 10.05 4.49
N GLY A 183 -12.79 10.38 5.41
CA GLY A 183 -13.18 9.46 6.46
C GLY A 183 -14.01 8.27 5.97
N ASN A 184 -14.82 8.43 4.91
CA ASN A 184 -15.52 7.30 4.28
C ASN A 184 -14.52 6.33 3.63
N LEU A 185 -13.53 6.85 2.88
CA LEU A 185 -12.46 6.02 2.29
C LEU A 185 -11.62 5.32 3.35
N GLY A 186 -11.17 6.07 4.37
CA GLY A 186 -10.35 5.53 5.46
C GLY A 186 -11.07 4.45 6.25
N TYR A 187 -12.34 4.64 6.57
CA TYR A 187 -13.10 3.65 7.33
C TYR A 187 -13.44 2.42 6.47
N ALA A 188 -13.75 2.60 5.18
CA ALA A 188 -13.93 1.48 4.26
C ALA A 188 -12.65 0.63 4.14
N LYS A 189 -11.47 1.25 4.11
CA LYS A 189 -10.19 0.52 4.14
C LYS A 189 -10.03 -0.27 5.44
N HIS A 190 -10.35 0.33 6.59
CA HIS A 190 -10.32 -0.37 7.88
C HIS A 190 -11.21 -1.63 7.88
N LEU A 191 -12.46 -1.52 7.40
CA LEU A 191 -13.37 -2.65 7.27
C LEU A 191 -12.82 -3.72 6.29
N TYR A 192 -12.21 -3.30 5.19
CA TYR A 192 -11.57 -4.19 4.23
C TYR A 192 -10.39 -4.95 4.87
N ASP A 193 -9.52 -4.29 5.62
CA ASP A 193 -8.38 -4.93 6.25
C ASP A 193 -8.81 -5.99 7.29
N GLN A 194 -9.97 -5.80 7.92
CA GLN A 194 -10.54 -6.75 8.88
C GLN A 194 -11.31 -7.92 8.26
N SER A 195 -12.07 -7.66 7.19
CA SER A 195 -13.09 -8.58 6.68
C SER A 195 -13.06 -8.78 5.16
N GLY A 196 -12.06 -8.24 4.48
CA GLY A 196 -12.01 -8.16 3.02
C GLY A 196 -13.26 -7.49 2.46
N THR A 197 -13.79 -8.04 1.38
CA THR A 197 -14.97 -7.48 0.70
C THR A 197 -16.31 -7.96 1.28
N ARG A 198 -16.29 -8.71 2.38
CA ARG A 198 -17.51 -9.32 2.97
C ARG A 198 -18.60 -8.29 3.33
N PRO A 199 -18.29 -7.09 3.85
CA PRO A 199 -19.32 -6.08 4.15
C PRO A 199 -20.14 -5.65 2.92
N TRP A 200 -19.56 -5.72 1.74
CA TRP A 200 -20.17 -5.28 0.47
C TRP A 200 -20.50 -6.43 -0.47
N ALA A 201 -20.82 -7.61 0.07
CA ALA A 201 -21.00 -8.84 -0.71
C ALA A 201 -21.98 -8.70 -1.90
N GLY A 202 -22.98 -7.81 -1.81
CA GLY A 202 -23.91 -7.51 -2.90
C GLY A 202 -23.27 -6.77 -4.08
N CYS A 203 -22.21 -5.99 -3.83
CA CYS A 203 -21.45 -5.24 -4.82
C CYS A 203 -20.14 -5.91 -5.24
N VAL A 204 -19.78 -7.02 -4.59
CA VAL A 204 -18.69 -7.86 -5.05
C VAL A 204 -19.12 -8.53 -6.35
N LYS A 205 -18.69 -7.96 -7.49
CA LYS A 205 -18.67 -8.68 -8.76
C LYS A 205 -17.96 -10.01 -8.50
N ALA A 206 -18.60 -11.13 -8.88
CA ALA A 206 -18.11 -12.50 -8.64
C ALA A 206 -16.59 -12.52 -8.74
N PRO A 207 -15.88 -13.13 -7.76
CA PRO A 207 -14.44 -12.98 -7.61
C PRO A 207 -13.84 -13.07 -8.99
N VAL A 208 -13.19 -11.98 -9.43
CA VAL A 208 -12.37 -12.01 -10.65
C VAL A 208 -11.57 -13.28 -10.51
N SER A 209 -11.93 -14.26 -11.34
CA SER A 209 -11.57 -15.67 -11.14
C SER A 209 -10.15 -15.70 -10.60
N SER A 210 -9.94 -16.29 -9.42
CA SER A 210 -8.60 -16.58 -8.89
C SER A 210 -7.73 -16.90 -10.10
N TYR A 211 -6.80 -16.00 -10.46
CA TYR A 211 -6.27 -15.94 -11.82
C TYR A 211 -5.89 -17.34 -12.30
N SER A 212 -6.76 -17.99 -13.07
CA SER A 212 -6.63 -19.42 -13.30
C SER A 212 -5.89 -19.56 -14.61
N LEU A 213 -4.57 -19.46 -14.52
CA LEU A 213 -3.70 -19.94 -15.57
C LEU A 213 -3.72 -21.46 -15.48
N THR A 214 -4.52 -22.10 -16.33
CA THR A 214 -4.69 -23.56 -16.32
C THR A 214 -3.83 -24.22 -17.41
N GLY A 215 -3.68 -23.53 -18.54
CA GLY A 215 -2.94 -24.02 -19.71
C GLY A 215 -1.47 -23.58 -19.74
N ASN A 216 -0.69 -24.21 -20.62
CA ASN A 216 0.57 -23.62 -21.03
C ASN A 216 0.27 -22.47 -21.99
N LEU A 217 0.89 -21.32 -21.79
CA LEU A 217 0.76 -20.18 -22.71
C LEU A 217 2.08 -19.91 -23.42
N LYS A 218 2.03 -19.65 -24.71
CA LYS A 218 3.20 -19.43 -25.56
C LYS A 218 2.92 -18.38 -26.63
N MET A 219 3.99 -17.96 -27.30
CA MET A 219 3.91 -17.02 -28.41
C MET A 219 2.87 -17.46 -29.45
N GLY A 220 1.98 -16.54 -29.82
CA GLY A 220 0.90 -16.78 -30.80
C GLY A 220 -0.44 -17.22 -30.21
N ASP A 221 -0.49 -17.58 -28.92
CA ASP A 221 -1.77 -17.92 -28.28
C ASP A 221 -2.69 -16.70 -28.19
N GLU A 222 -3.98 -16.90 -28.41
CA GLU A 222 -5.00 -15.87 -28.27
C GLU A 222 -6.19 -16.36 -27.44
N ASN A 223 -6.28 -15.93 -26.18
CA ASN A 223 -7.38 -16.30 -25.28
C ASN A 223 -7.43 -15.42 -24.01
N LYS A 224 -8.45 -15.65 -23.19
CA LYS A 224 -8.65 -14.96 -21.90
C LYS A 224 -7.53 -15.18 -20.88
N GLU A 225 -6.84 -16.34 -20.89
CA GLU A 225 -5.74 -16.61 -19.96
C GLU A 225 -4.50 -15.78 -20.29
N VAL A 226 -4.29 -15.44 -21.56
CA VAL A 226 -3.23 -14.50 -21.96
C VAL A 226 -3.52 -13.10 -21.41
N LYS A 227 -4.77 -12.63 -21.45
CA LYS A 227 -5.14 -11.35 -20.84
C LYS A 227 -4.87 -11.36 -19.33
N THR A 228 -5.27 -12.44 -18.65
CA THR A 228 -4.97 -12.68 -17.24
C THR A 228 -3.45 -12.64 -16.98
N LEU A 229 -2.65 -13.33 -17.78
CA LEU A 229 -1.19 -13.32 -17.67
C LEU A 229 -0.63 -11.89 -17.76
N GLN A 230 -1.07 -11.11 -18.75
CA GLN A 230 -0.61 -9.73 -18.94
C GLN A 230 -0.98 -8.86 -17.73
N GLN A 231 -2.18 -9.02 -17.17
CA GLN A 231 -2.62 -8.31 -15.97
C GLN A 231 -1.75 -8.64 -14.76
N ILE A 232 -1.46 -9.93 -14.53
CA ILE A 232 -0.56 -10.34 -13.45
C ILE A 232 0.82 -9.70 -13.65
N LEU A 233 1.43 -9.89 -14.83
CA LEU A 233 2.77 -9.36 -15.12
C LEU A 233 2.86 -7.84 -14.94
N ASN A 234 1.88 -7.09 -15.46
CA ASN A 234 1.79 -5.64 -15.25
C ASN A 234 1.68 -5.28 -13.77
N LYS A 235 0.85 -5.99 -13.01
CA LYS A 235 0.66 -5.78 -11.56
C LYS A 235 1.93 -6.04 -10.76
N ILE A 236 2.68 -7.11 -11.08
CA ILE A 236 3.88 -7.50 -10.32
C ILE A 236 5.18 -6.87 -10.85
N GLY A 237 5.08 -5.80 -11.66
CA GLY A 237 6.23 -5.01 -12.10
C GLY A 237 6.96 -5.53 -13.34
N TYR A 238 6.46 -6.59 -13.98
CA TYR A 238 6.97 -7.11 -15.26
C TYR A 238 6.15 -6.53 -16.42
N THR A 239 6.06 -5.21 -16.49
CA THR A 239 5.18 -4.49 -17.40
C THR A 239 5.36 -4.91 -18.85
N VAL A 240 4.29 -5.31 -19.53
CA VAL A 240 4.27 -5.76 -20.92
C VAL A 240 4.53 -4.59 -21.87
N ALA A 241 3.81 -3.48 -21.68
CA ALA A 241 4.04 -2.22 -22.39
C ALA A 241 3.84 -1.02 -21.45
N LYS A 242 4.60 0.05 -21.63
CA LYS A 242 4.42 1.28 -20.83
C LYS A 242 3.15 2.05 -21.20
N SER A 243 2.73 1.96 -22.46
CA SER A 243 1.57 2.62 -23.02
C SER A 243 1.04 1.86 -24.23
N GLY A 244 -0.22 2.05 -24.59
CA GLY A 244 -0.84 1.40 -25.74
C GLY A 244 -1.16 -0.08 -25.49
N VAL A 245 -1.18 -0.88 -26.55
CA VAL A 245 -1.58 -2.30 -26.48
C VAL A 245 -0.70 -3.08 -25.50
N GLY A 246 -1.33 -3.77 -24.55
CA GLY A 246 -0.63 -4.53 -23.51
C GLY A 246 -0.22 -3.72 -22.27
N SER A 247 -0.43 -2.39 -22.24
CA SER A 247 -0.15 -1.59 -21.04
C SER A 247 -1.15 -1.89 -19.91
N PRO A 248 -0.88 -1.46 -18.66
CA PRO A 248 -1.86 -1.55 -17.58
C PRO A 248 -3.20 -0.96 -18.01
N GLY A 249 -4.28 -1.73 -17.90
CA GLY A 249 -5.63 -1.34 -18.33
C GLY A 249 -5.92 -1.51 -19.82
N ASN A 250 -4.91 -1.79 -20.64
CA ASN A 250 -5.01 -2.04 -22.08
C ASN A 250 -4.51 -3.46 -22.45
N GLU A 251 -4.62 -4.42 -21.54
CA GLU A 251 -4.19 -5.80 -21.78
C GLU A 251 -5.01 -6.47 -22.88
N THR A 252 -4.31 -7.25 -23.70
CA THR A 252 -4.88 -7.96 -24.85
C THR A 252 -5.06 -9.44 -24.56
N GLN A 253 -5.80 -10.14 -25.41
CA GLN A 253 -5.88 -11.60 -25.37
C GLN A 253 -4.75 -12.28 -26.14
N TYR A 254 -3.82 -11.54 -26.78
CA TYR A 254 -2.81 -12.08 -27.68
C TYR A 254 -1.42 -12.17 -27.04
N PHE A 255 -0.77 -13.32 -27.14
CA PHE A 255 0.57 -13.56 -26.62
C PHE A 255 1.59 -13.19 -27.68
N GLY A 256 1.85 -11.89 -27.78
CA GLY A 256 2.83 -11.32 -28.70
C GLY A 256 4.25 -11.21 -28.13
N LEU A 257 5.11 -10.52 -28.89
CA LEU A 257 6.54 -10.35 -28.56
C LEU A 257 6.73 -9.67 -27.20
N LEU A 258 5.94 -8.65 -26.90
CA LEU A 258 6.01 -7.91 -25.64
C LEU A 258 5.68 -8.79 -24.43
N THR A 259 4.62 -9.60 -24.54
CA THR A 259 4.22 -10.56 -23.50
C THR A 259 5.32 -11.59 -23.28
N ARG A 260 5.93 -12.11 -24.36
CA ARG A 260 7.06 -13.04 -24.28
C ARG A 260 8.25 -12.42 -23.55
N GLU A 261 8.65 -11.20 -23.88
CA GLU A 261 9.78 -10.54 -23.21
C GLU A 261 9.47 -10.20 -21.74
N ALA A 262 8.22 -9.91 -21.39
CA ALA A 262 7.79 -9.79 -19.99
C ALA A 262 7.92 -11.12 -19.22
N VAL A 263 7.47 -12.23 -19.82
CA VAL A 263 7.63 -13.57 -19.23
C VAL A 263 9.10 -13.94 -19.06
N LYS A 264 9.96 -13.63 -20.03
CA LYS A 264 11.41 -13.90 -19.94
C LYS A 264 12.06 -13.14 -18.78
N ARG A 265 11.72 -11.86 -18.60
CA ARG A 265 12.18 -11.05 -17.46
C ARG A 265 11.73 -11.67 -16.13
N PHE A 266 10.46 -12.05 -16.04
CA PHE A 266 9.90 -12.71 -14.85
C PHE A 266 10.60 -14.04 -14.54
N GLN A 267 10.73 -14.92 -15.53
CA GLN A 267 11.36 -16.23 -15.36
C GLN A 267 12.81 -16.11 -14.89
N CYS A 268 13.55 -15.15 -15.45
CA CYS A 268 14.94 -14.97 -15.06
C CYS A 268 15.06 -14.40 -13.65
N ALA A 269 14.26 -13.38 -13.32
CA ALA A 269 14.23 -12.79 -11.98
C ALA A 269 13.79 -13.77 -10.88
N LYS A 270 12.96 -14.77 -11.22
CA LYS A 270 12.53 -15.83 -10.30
C LYS A 270 13.43 -17.07 -10.31
N GLY A 271 14.56 -17.04 -11.03
CA GLY A 271 15.49 -18.18 -11.10
C GLY A 271 14.89 -19.44 -11.75
N ILE A 272 13.88 -19.28 -12.62
CA ILE A 272 13.23 -20.40 -13.31
C ILE A 272 14.05 -20.80 -14.54
N VAL A 273 14.33 -19.83 -15.41
CA VAL A 273 15.14 -19.98 -16.63
C VAL A 273 15.54 -18.60 -17.15
N CYS A 274 16.80 -18.45 -17.59
CA CYS A 274 17.35 -17.20 -18.16
C CYS A 274 17.94 -17.37 -19.57
N SER A 275 17.90 -18.57 -20.14
CA SER A 275 18.55 -18.87 -21.43
C SER A 275 17.86 -20.02 -22.18
N GLY A 276 18.18 -20.15 -23.47
CA GLY A 276 17.57 -21.13 -24.36
C GLY A 276 16.33 -20.57 -25.07
N THR A 277 15.46 -21.46 -25.52
CA THR A 277 14.24 -21.11 -26.26
C THR A 277 13.00 -21.65 -25.56
N GLN A 278 11.84 -21.24 -26.06
CA GLN A 278 10.56 -21.79 -25.67
C GLN A 278 10.54 -23.33 -25.85
N GLU A 279 11.08 -23.84 -26.94
CA GLU A 279 11.05 -25.26 -27.30
C GLU A 279 12.02 -26.11 -26.47
N THR A 280 13.15 -25.52 -26.06
CA THR A 280 14.24 -26.25 -25.41
C THR A 280 14.18 -26.16 -23.89
N THR A 281 14.00 -24.96 -23.36
CA THR A 281 14.07 -24.69 -21.92
C THR A 281 12.79 -24.10 -21.35
N GLY A 282 11.83 -23.77 -22.21
CA GLY A 282 10.63 -23.03 -21.83
C GLY A 282 10.87 -21.54 -21.60
N TYR A 283 11.99 -20.99 -22.09
CA TYR A 283 12.28 -19.57 -21.92
C TYR A 283 11.34 -18.71 -22.78
N GLY A 284 10.51 -17.90 -22.12
CA GLY A 284 9.48 -17.08 -22.74
C GLY A 284 8.10 -17.75 -22.90
N MET A 285 7.91 -18.98 -22.43
CA MET A 285 6.58 -19.59 -22.32
C MET A 285 6.15 -19.74 -20.87
N VAL A 286 4.85 -19.75 -20.62
CA VAL A 286 4.27 -19.95 -19.30
C VAL A 286 3.90 -21.43 -19.14
N GLY A 287 4.86 -22.23 -18.70
CA GLY A 287 4.65 -23.62 -18.30
C GLY A 287 4.29 -23.77 -16.81
N PRO A 288 4.14 -25.01 -16.29
CA PRO A 288 3.70 -25.26 -14.91
C PRO A 288 4.53 -24.56 -13.83
N LYS A 289 5.86 -24.53 -13.99
CA LYS A 289 6.77 -23.84 -13.04
C LYS A 289 6.54 -22.32 -13.04
N THR A 290 6.40 -21.72 -14.22
CA THR A 290 6.15 -20.28 -14.36
C THR A 290 4.79 -19.90 -13.81
N ARG A 291 3.74 -20.70 -14.10
CA ARG A 291 2.41 -20.50 -13.50
C ARG A 291 2.44 -20.57 -11.99
N ALA A 292 3.06 -21.60 -11.43
CA ALA A 292 3.17 -21.75 -9.98
C ALA A 292 3.90 -20.56 -9.33
N ALA A 293 4.82 -19.91 -10.03
CA ALA A 293 5.51 -18.72 -9.54
C ALA A 293 4.68 -17.42 -9.70
N LEU A 294 3.79 -17.35 -10.68
CA LEU A 294 2.88 -16.21 -10.91
C LEU A 294 1.70 -16.18 -9.93
N LEU A 295 1.33 -17.33 -9.37
CA LEU A 295 0.15 -17.52 -8.50
C LEU A 295 0.50 -17.64 -7.01
N LYS A 296 1.73 -17.30 -6.62
CA LYS A 296 2.19 -17.21 -5.23
C LYS A 296 2.21 -15.76 -4.79
#